data_AF-A0A679HXQ1-F1
#
_entry.id   AF-A0A679HXQ1-F1
#
_cell.length_a   1.000
_cell.length_b   1.000
_cell.length_c   1.000
_cell.angle_alpha   90.00
_cell.angle_beta   90.00
_cell.angle_gamma   90.00
#
_symmetry.space_group_name_H-M   'P 1'
#
loop_
_entity.id
_entity.type
_entity.pdbx_description
1 polymer ?
#
loop_
_entity_poly.entity_id
_entity_poly.type
_entity_poly.pdbx_seq_one_letter_code
_entity_poly.pdbx_strand_id
1 'polypeptide(L)' 'MIALSIYPGFLVKPTGDVDRISAYLFFWSMTAGFIRGVGFIPKTRLLAIIFSGPACLITFTVSVVNLYAF' A
#
# COMPACT_ATOMS: atom_id res chain seq x y z
N MET A 1 -8.62 -2.59 1.72
CA MET A 1 -9.64 -1.74 1.06
C MET A 1 -10.74 -1.32 2.00
N ILE A 2 -11.40 -2.28 2.67
CA ILE A 2 -12.59 -2.03 3.51
C ILE A 2 -12.36 -0.96 4.59
N ALA A 3 -11.25 -1.04 5.32
CA ALA A 3 -10.96 -0.07 6.39
C ALA A 3 -10.89 1.39 5.89
N LEU A 4 -10.29 1.64 4.72
CA LEU A 4 -10.22 2.99 4.13
C LEU A 4 -11.56 3.45 3.56
N SER A 5 -12.37 2.52 3.04
CA SER A 5 -13.71 2.85 2.54
C SER A 5 -14.67 3.25 3.67
N ILE A 6 -14.49 2.67 4.86
CA ILE A 6 -15.28 3.01 6.05
C ILE A 6 -14.76 4.29 6.72
N TYR A 7 -13.44 4.44 6.83
CA TYR A 7 -12.82 5.59 7.49
C TYR A 7 -11.61 6.10 6.69
N PRO A 8 -11.81 7.08 5.77
CA PRO A 8 -10.71 7.64 4.99
C PRO A 8 -9.74 8.48 5.85
N GLY A 9 -10.16 8.88 7.05
CA GLY A 9 -9.32 9.59 8.02
C GLY A 9 -8.08 8.82 8.48
N PHE A 10 -8.00 7.51 8.20
CA PHE A 10 -6.80 6.69 8.47
C PHE A 10 -5.57 7.14 7.68
N LEU A 11 -5.74 7.91 6.59
CA LEU A 11 -4.66 8.42 5.75
C LEU A 11 -4.33 9.90 6.01
N VAL A 12 -4.94 10.51 7.02
CA VAL A 12 -4.71 11.91 7.37
C VAL A 12 -3.63 11.96 8.44
N LYS A 13 -2.61 12.78 8.22
CA LYS A 13 -1.55 12.99 9.21
C LYS A 13 -2.13 13.67 10.47
N PRO A 14 -1.50 13.50 11.65
CA PRO A 14 -1.91 14.19 12.87
C PRO A 14 -1.99 15.71 12.73
N THR A 15 -1.20 16.26 11.80
CA THR A 15 -1.13 17.68 11.44
C THR A 15 -2.34 18.18 10.63
N GLY A 16 -3.21 17.28 10.16
CA GLY A 16 -4.39 17.59 9.34
C GLY A 16 -4.13 17.60 7.83
N ASP A 17 -2.88 17.40 7.40
CA ASP A 17 -2.51 17.37 5.99
C ASP A 17 -2.81 16.00 5.32
N VAL A 18 -3.18 16.07 4.04
CA VAL A 18 -3.41 14.89 3.21
C VAL A 18 -2.09 14.36 2.68
N ASP A 19 -1.67 13.23 3.23
CA ASP A 19 -0.37 12.64 2.94
C ASP A 19 -0.44 11.72 1.70
N ARG A 20 -0.28 12.33 0.53
CA ARG A 20 -0.50 11.69 -0.77
C ARG A 20 0.42 10.49 -1.00
N ILE A 21 1.67 10.58 -0.54
CA ILE A 21 2.69 9.54 -0.71
C ILE A 21 2.25 8.27 0.03
N SER A 22 1.84 8.43 1.29
CA SER A 22 1.31 7.36 2.14
C SER A 22 0.08 6.72 1.49
N ALA A 23 -0.85 7.52 0.95
CA ALA A 23 -1.98 7.00 0.21
C ALA A 23 -1.56 6.14 -1.00
N TYR A 24 -0.63 6.62 -1.83
CA TYR A 24 -0.14 5.85 -2.98
C TYR A 24 0.54 4.54 -2.59
N LEU A 25 1.37 4.53 -1.55
CA LEU A 25 2.02 3.31 -1.06
C LEU A 25 1.02 2.30 -0.51
N PHE A 26 -0.01 2.78 0.21
CA PHE A 26 -1.05 1.94 0.76
C PHE A 26 -1.90 1.30 -0.34
N PHE A 27 -2.27 2.07 -1.37
CA PHE A 27 -2.96 1.55 -2.55
C PHE A 27 -2.10 0.53 -3.31
N TRP A 28 -0.80 0.79 -3.48
CA TRP A 28 0.13 -0.17 -4.10
C TRP A 28 0.14 -1.48 -3.30
N SER A 29 0.28 -1.42 -1.98
CA SER A 29 0.23 -2.61 -1.12
C SER A 29 -1.03 -3.45 -1.38
N MET A 30 -2.20 -2.81 -1.44
CA MET A 30 -3.46 -3.51 -1.73
C MET A 30 -3.46 -4.17 -3.11
N THR A 31 -2.99 -3.47 -4.14
CA THR A 31 -2.91 -4.02 -5.50
C THR A 31 -1.93 -5.19 -5.58
N ALA A 32 -0.76 -5.08 -4.94
CA ALA A 32 0.23 -6.16 -4.89
C ALA A 32 -0.30 -7.40 -4.16
N GLY A 33 -1.01 -7.20 -3.05
CA GLY A 33 -1.69 -8.28 -2.32
C GLY A 33 -2.80 -8.94 -3.15
N PHE A 34 -3.59 -8.15 -3.88
CA PHE A 34 -4.67 -8.67 -4.73
C PHE A 34 -4.14 -9.50 -5.90
N ILE A 35 -3.13 -9.01 -6.62
CA ILE A 35 -2.55 -9.69 -7.79
C ILE A 35 -1.99 -11.07 -7.39
N ARG A 36 -1.28 -11.18 -6.27
CA ARG A 36 -0.80 -12.51 -5.80
C ARG A 36 -1.90 -13.33 -5.15
N GLY A 37 -2.86 -12.71 -4.47
CA GLY A 37 -3.98 -13.40 -3.82
C GLY A 37 -4.87 -14.17 -4.79
N VAL A 38 -4.98 -13.72 -6.04
CA VAL A 38 -5.70 -14.43 -7.11
C VAL A 38 -4.85 -15.46 -7.86
N GLY A 39 -3.59 -15.68 -7.46
CA GLY A 39 -2.66 -16.62 -8.10
C GLY A 39 -2.04 -16.11 -9.41
N PHE A 40 -2.17 -14.82 -9.73
CA PHE A 40 -1.57 -14.26 -10.94
C PHE A 40 -0.06 -14.09 -10.78
N ILE A 41 0.70 -14.79 -11.62
CA ILE A 41 2.16 -14.67 -11.69
C ILE A 41 2.50 -13.86 -12.94
N PRO A 42 2.93 -12.59 -12.80
CA PRO A 42 3.28 -11.77 -13.96
C PRO A 42 4.49 -12.36 -14.70
N LYS A 43 4.40 -12.52 -16.02
CA LYS A 43 5.49 -13.02 -16.88
C LYS A 43 6.72 -12.10 -16.90
N THR A 44 6.52 -10.80 -16.72
CA THR A 44 7.61 -9.80 -16.74
C THR A 44 8.29 -9.75 -15.38
N ARG A 45 9.60 -10.06 -15.30
CA ARG A 45 10.36 -10.07 -14.04
C ARG A 45 10.25 -8.78 -13.23
N LEU A 46 10.21 -7.63 -13.90
CA LEU A 46 10.06 -6.33 -13.26
C LEU A 46 8.74 -6.20 -12.48
N LEU A 47 7.63 -6.62 -13.11
CA LEU A 47 6.30 -6.64 -12.47
C LEU A 47 6.23 -7.71 -11.37
N ALA A 48 6.91 -8.84 -11.54
CA ALA A 48 6.97 -9.88 -10.53
C ALA A 48 7.65 -9.42 -9.24
N ILE A 49 8.61 -8.50 -9.33
CA ILE A 49 9.28 -7.88 -8.18
C ILE A 49 8.36 -6.82 -7.54
N ILE A 50 7.80 -5.91 -8.36
CA ILE A 50 6.94 -4.79 -7.93
C ILE A 50 5.64 -5.26 -7.26
N PHE A 51 5.04 -6.35 -7.76
CA PHE A 51 3.83 -6.95 -7.20
C PHE A 51 4.14 -8.20 -6.38
N SER A 52 5.35 -8.27 -5.82
CA SER A 52 5.74 -9.41 -5.01
C SER A 52 5.07 -9.41 -3.63
N GLY A 53 4.94 -10.59 -3.01
CA GLY A 53 4.49 -10.73 -1.63
C GLY A 53 5.31 -9.89 -0.65
N PRO A 54 6.66 -9.91 -0.74
CA PRO A 54 7.48 -8.98 0.06
C PRO A 54 7.27 -7.51 -0.30
N ALA A 55 7.05 -7.15 -1.58
CA ALA A 55 6.75 -5.75 -1.95
C ALA A 55 5.45 -5.24 -1.31
N CYS A 56 4.43 -6.09 -1.19
CA CYS A 56 3.19 -5.77 -0.47
C CYS A 56 3.45 -5.42 1.01
N LEU A 57 4.29 -6.21 1.70
CA LEU A 57 4.66 -5.95 3.09
C LEU A 57 5.51 -4.69 3.23
N ILE A 58 6.54 -4.54 2.39
CA ILE A 58 7.44 -3.37 2.43
C ILE A 58 6.65 -2.07 2.21
N THR A 59 5.82 -2.00 1.18
CA THR A 59 5.02 -0.80 0.88
C THR A 59 4.01 -0.49 1.98
N PHE A 60 3.41 -1.52 2.60
CA PHE A 60 2.54 -1.34 3.76
C PHE A 60 3.30 -0.77 4.97
N THR A 61 4.43 -1.39 5.33
CA THR A 61 5.22 -0.96 6.48
C THR A 61 5.75 0.46 6.28
N VAL A 62 6.26 0.79 5.09
CA VAL A 62 6.74 2.14 4.78
C VAL A 62 5.60 3.16 4.82
N SER A 63 4.41 2.82 4.31
CA SER A 63 3.24 3.70 4.41
C SER A 63 2.86 3.99 5.85
N VAL A 64 2.82 2.94 6.69
CA VAL A 64 2.49 3.08 8.12
C VAL A 64 3.54 3.93 8.81
N VAL A 65 4.83 3.64 8.60
CA VAL A 65 5.93 4.43 9.19
C VAL A 65 5.84 5.90 8.76
N ASN A 66 5.57 6.21 7.49
CA ASN A 66 5.48 7.60 7.04
C ASN A 66 4.33 8.38 7.70
N LEU A 67 3.23 7.68 8.00
CA LEU A 67 2.04 8.25 8.63
C LEU A 67 2.21 8.51 10.13
N TYR A 68 3.01 7.68 10.82
CA TYR A 68 3.23 7.77 12.26
C TYR A 68 4.54 8.47 12.66
N ALA A 69 5.53 8.53 11.78
CA ALA A 69 6.84 9.12 12.09
C ALA A 69 6.92 10.64 11.86
N PHE A 70 5.93 11.26 11.22
CA PHE A 70 5.92 12.68 10.87
C PHE A 70 4.54 13.33 11.01
#